data_AF-A0A7S2FLB6-F1
#
_entry.id   AF-A0A7S2FLB6-F1
#
_cell.length_a   1.000
_cell.length_b   1.000
_cell.length_c   1.000
_cell.angle_alpha   90.00
_cell.angle_beta   90.00
_cell.angle_gamma   90.00
#
_symmetry.space_group_name_H-M   'P 1'
#
loop_
_entity.id
_entity.type
_entity.pdbx_description
1 polymer ?
#
loop_
_entity_poly.entity_id
_entity_poly.type
_entity_poly.pdbx_seq_one_letter_code
_entity_poly.pdbx_strand_id
1 'polypeptide(L)'
;NGNGKTTLVKLMTGALEPTVGEIRRNGQCRIAIVNQHHADQIDMQMTPFEFMRSKFPGDGTNTHLDNLRSHLDRSGVPTAKQSVPAHALSGGQRSRVAL
;
A
#
# COMPACT_ATOMS: atom_id res chain seq x y z
N ASN A 1 5.18 -16.67 14.69
CA ASN A 1 4.17 -17.06 15.70
C ASN A 1 3.09 -17.91 15.04
N GLY A 2 3.16 -19.24 15.18
CA GLY A 2 2.39 -20.23 14.43
C GLY A 2 0.89 -20.34 14.75
N ASN A 3 0.24 -19.28 15.24
CA ASN A 3 -1.17 -19.31 15.68
C ASN A 3 -2.16 -19.17 14.50
N GLY A 4 -1.75 -19.43 13.26
CA GLY A 4 -2.65 -19.46 12.11
C GLY A 4 -3.09 -18.11 11.52
N LYS A 5 -2.53 -16.96 11.94
CA LYS A 5 -2.92 -15.63 11.42
C LYS A 5 -2.79 -15.55 9.90
N THR A 6 -1.66 -16.02 9.34
CA THR A 6 -1.44 -16.04 7.89
C THR A 6 -2.40 -17.00 7.20
N THR A 7 -2.72 -18.14 7.82
CA THR A 7 -3.72 -19.09 7.31
C THR A 7 -5.10 -18.46 7.23
N LEU A 8 -5.51 -17.74 8.29
CA LEU A 8 -6.78 -17.03 8.33
C LEU A 8 -6.86 -15.96 7.23
N VAL A 9 -5.80 -15.16 7.04
CA VAL A 9 -5.74 -14.17 5.97
C VAL A 9 -5.85 -14.84 4.60
N LYS A 10 -5.15 -15.95 4.36
CA LYS A 10 -5.22 -16.70 3.09
C LYS A 10 -6.62 -17.26 2.82
N LEU A 11 -7.32 -17.76 3.84
CA LEU A 11 -8.71 -18.18 3.74
C LEU A 11 -9.63 -17.00 3.38
N MET A 12 -9.49 -15.87 4.08
CA MET A 12 -10.27 -14.66 3.82
C MET A 12 -9.99 -14.03 2.46
N THR A 13 -8.82 -14.26 1.87
CA THR A 13 -8.44 -13.73 0.54
C THR A 13 -8.67 -14.74 -0.58
N GLY A 14 -8.85 -16.03 -0.26
CA GLY A 14 -9.14 -17.10 -1.23
C GLY A 14 -7.87 -17.73 -1.78
N ALA A 15 -6.71 -17.37 -1.21
CA ALA A 15 -5.45 -18.04 -1.47
C ALA A 15 -5.36 -19.43 -0.80
N LEU A 16 -6.36 -19.77 0.03
CA LEU A 16 -6.55 -21.08 0.62
C LEU A 16 -8.05 -21.41 0.64
N GLU A 17 -8.40 -22.65 0.32
CA GLU A 17 -9.77 -23.16 0.42
C GLU A 17 -10.06 -23.74 1.81
N PRO A 18 -11.25 -23.51 2.38
CA PRO A 18 -11.63 -24.14 3.64
C PRO A 18 -11.83 -25.65 3.44
N THR A 19 -11.27 -26.46 4.33
CA THR A 19 -11.50 -27.91 4.32
C THR A 19 -12.93 -28.28 4.74
N VAL A 20 -13.55 -27.45 5.60
CA VAL A 20 -14.94 -27.58 6.07
C VAL A 20 -15.53 -26.18 6.26
N GLY A 21 -16.83 -26.03 6.02
CA GLY A 21 -17.55 -24.75 6.11
C GLY A 21 -17.52 -23.95 4.81
N GLU A 22 -17.98 -22.70 4.86
CA GLU A 22 -18.03 -21.81 3.69
C GLU A 22 -17.51 -20.40 4.02
N ILE A 23 -16.92 -19.74 3.02
CA ILE A 23 -16.51 -18.33 3.09
C ILE A 23 -17.31 -17.57 2.05
N ARG A 24 -18.27 -16.77 2.48
CA ARG A 24 -19.08 -15.91 1.60
C ARG A 24 -18.50 -14.50 1.55
N ARG A 25 -18.36 -13.97 0.35
CA ARG A 25 -17.95 -12.58 0.11
C ARG A 25 -18.99 -11.90 -0.75
N ASN A 26 -19.22 -10.62 -0.48
CA ASN A 26 -19.95 -9.78 -1.42
C ASN A 26 -19.14 -9.71 -2.73
N GLY A 27 -19.78 -9.90 -3.88
CA GLY A 27 -19.13 -9.83 -5.20
C GLY A 27 -18.47 -8.49 -5.50
N GLN A 28 -18.85 -7.41 -4.80
CA GLN A 28 -18.22 -6.09 -4.91
C GLN A 28 -17.13 -5.82 -3.86
N CYS A 29 -16.83 -6.79 -3.00
CA CYS A 29 -15.79 -6.64 -1.98
C CYS A 29 -14.41 -6.50 -2.63
N ARG A 30 -13.67 -5.46 -2.24
CA ARG A 30 -12.26 -5.27 -2.61
C ARG A 30 -11.40 -5.57 -1.40
N ILE A 31 -10.48 -6.51 -1.54
CA ILE A 31 -9.57 -6.93 -0.46
C ILE A 31 -8.19 -6.35 -0.73
N ALA A 32 -7.68 -5.56 0.19
CA ALA A 32 -6.29 -5.12 0.22
C ALA A 32 -5.57 -5.85 1.37
N ILE A 33 -4.47 -6.52 1.05
CA ILE A 33 -3.66 -7.25 2.04
C ILE A 33 -2.45 -6.38 2.38
N VAL A 34 -2.26 -6.08 3.66
CA VAL A 34 -1.02 -5.46 4.13
C VAL A 34 -0.14 -6.54 4.76
N ASN A 35 0.99 -6.88 4.12
CA ASN A 35 1.96 -7.81 4.70
C ASN A 35 3.11 -7.04 5.39
N GLN A 36 3.87 -7.72 6.26
CA GLN A 36 4.95 -7.09 7.02
C GLN A 36 6.09 -6.52 6.14
N HIS A 37 6.18 -6.96 4.89
CA HIS A 37 7.20 -6.51 3.93
C HIS A 37 6.70 -5.41 2.99
N HIS A 38 5.45 -4.94 3.11
CA HIS A 38 4.92 -3.93 2.18
C HIS A 38 5.73 -2.64 2.22
N ALA A 39 6.19 -2.22 3.40
CA ALA A 39 7.04 -1.05 3.57
C ALA A 39 8.41 -1.16 2.85
N ASP A 40 8.85 -2.36 2.51
CA ASP A 40 10.13 -2.62 1.83
C ASP A 40 10.01 -2.53 0.29
N GLN A 41 8.80 -2.31 -0.24
CA GLN A 41 8.57 -2.24 -1.70
C GLN A 41 8.99 -0.90 -2.33
N ILE A 42 9.23 0.13 -1.53
CA ILE A 42 9.72 1.41 -2.03
C ILE A 42 11.24 1.36 -2.09
N ASP A 43 11.80 1.62 -3.28
CA ASP A 43 13.22 1.87 -3.44
C ASP A 43 13.63 3.04 -2.53
N MET A 44 14.62 2.78 -1.66
CA MET A 44 15.10 3.73 -0.64
C MET A 44 15.73 5.00 -1.23
N GLN A 45 16.09 4.97 -2.52
CA GLN A 45 16.61 6.11 -3.26
C GLN A 45 15.50 6.92 -3.96
N MET A 46 14.31 6.33 -4.14
CA MET A 46 13.18 6.98 -4.78
C MET A 46 12.42 7.88 -3.81
N THR A 47 11.91 9.00 -4.31
CA THR A 47 11.01 9.85 -3.52
C THR A 47 9.59 9.25 -3.47
N PRO A 48 8.81 9.51 -2.41
CA PRO A 48 7.41 9.08 -2.35
C PRO A 48 6.57 9.51 -3.55
N PHE A 49 6.83 10.72 -4.05
CA PHE A 49 6.13 11.25 -5.21
C PHE A 49 6.47 10.50 -6.49
N GLU A 50 7.75 10.20 -6.73
CA GLU A 50 8.18 9.38 -7.88
C GLU A 50 7.61 7.96 -7.80
N PHE A 51 7.59 7.36 -6.61
CA PHE A 51 6.99 6.06 -6.40
C PHE A 51 5.51 6.06 -6.77
N MET A 52 4.73 7.01 -6.24
CA MET A 52 3.31 7.16 -6.56
C MET A 52 3.08 7.40 -8.05
N ARG A 53 3.89 8.25 -8.68
CA ARG A 53 3.81 8.52 -10.12
C ARG A 53 4.16 7.29 -10.97
N SER A 54 5.09 6.44 -10.53
CA SER A 54 5.44 5.20 -11.24
C SER A 54 4.32 4.16 -11.17
N LYS A 55 3.64 4.06 -10.02
CA LYS A 55 2.52 3.13 -9.80
C LYS A 55 1.22 3.62 -10.44
N PHE A 56 1.03 4.94 -10.45
CA PHE A 56 -0.17 5.61 -10.95
C PHE A 56 0.24 6.71 -11.94
N PRO A 57 0.65 6.35 -13.17
CA PRO A 57 1.16 7.31 -14.16
C PRO A 57 0.12 8.37 -14.56
N GLY A 58 -1.17 8.02 -14.53
CA GLY A 58 -2.28 8.90 -14.88
C GLY A 58 -2.18 9.46 -16.30
N ASP A 59 -2.73 10.65 -16.50
CA ASP A 59 -2.74 11.39 -17.77
C ASP A 59 -1.59 12.42 -17.89
N GLY A 60 -0.74 12.51 -16.86
CA GLY A 60 0.36 13.47 -16.79
C GLY A 60 -0.07 14.93 -16.54
N THR A 61 -1.36 15.20 -16.32
CA THR A 61 -1.85 16.55 -16.05
C THR A 61 -1.44 17.04 -14.67
N ASN A 62 -1.38 18.37 -14.48
CA ASN A 62 -1.14 18.95 -13.16
C ASN A 62 -2.20 18.52 -12.14
N THR A 63 -3.47 18.38 -12.57
CA THR A 63 -4.55 17.85 -11.73
C THR A 63 -4.24 16.46 -11.20
N HIS A 64 -3.75 15.55 -12.05
CA HIS A 64 -3.34 14.22 -11.61
C HIS A 64 -2.17 14.27 -10.63
N LEU A 65 -1.14 15.07 -10.92
CA LEU A 65 0.02 15.23 -10.04
C LEU A 65 -0.38 15.79 -8.67
N ASP A 66 -1.30 16.75 -8.62
CA ASP A 66 -1.81 17.33 -7.38
C ASP A 66 -2.69 16.36 -6.60
N ASN A 67 -3.43 15.48 -7.29
CA ASN A 67 -4.14 14.37 -6.65
C ASN A 67 -3.16 13.39 -5.97
N LEU A 68 -2.03 13.06 -6.61
CA LEU A 68 -0.99 12.22 -6.00
C LEU A 68 -0.38 12.89 -4.76
N ARG A 69 -0.04 14.18 -4.82
CA ARG A 69 0.47 14.94 -3.67
C ARG A 69 -0.53 15.00 -2.53
N SER A 70 -1.80 15.25 -2.85
CA SER A 70 -2.90 15.29 -1.89
C SER A 70 -3.11 13.92 -1.23
N HIS A 71 -2.94 12.83 -1.97
CA HIS A 71 -3.04 11.48 -1.43
C HIS A 71 -1.91 11.18 -0.44
N LEU A 72 -0.67 11.55 -0.78
CA LEU A 72 0.49 11.40 0.10
C LEU A 72 0.32 12.18 1.41
N ASP A 73 -0.18 13.42 1.33
CA ASP A 73 -0.43 14.25 2.51
C ASP A 73 -1.49 13.62 3.44
N ARG A 74 -2.63 13.19 2.89
CA ARG A 74 -3.67 12.45 3.63
C ARG A 74 -3.17 11.13 4.22
N SER A 75 -2.17 10.52 3.59
CA SER A 75 -1.48 9.32 4.06
C SER A 75 -0.36 9.63 5.07
N GLY A 76 -0.27 10.86 5.57
CA GLY A 76 0.67 11.25 6.61
C GLY A 76 2.12 11.40 6.13
N VAL A 77 2.30 11.75 4.85
CA VAL A 77 3.58 12.13 4.24
C VAL A 77 3.47 13.59 3.80
N PRO A 78 3.86 14.54 4.67
CA PRO A 78 3.72 15.97 4.42
C PRO A 78 4.49 16.39 3.17
N THR A 79 4.04 17.45 2.49
CA THR A 79 4.66 17.97 1.25
C THR A 79 6.19 18.10 1.34
N ALA A 80 6.72 18.59 2.46
CA ALA A 80 8.16 18.75 2.68
C ALA A 80 8.97 17.44 2.60
N LYS A 81 8.31 16.28 2.78
CA LYS A 81 8.92 14.95 2.71
C LYS A 81 8.56 14.18 1.43
N GLN A 82 7.72 14.72 0.54
CA GLN A 82 7.31 14.02 -0.68
C GLN A 82 8.40 13.99 -1.75
N SER A 83 9.34 14.94 -1.68
CA SER A 83 10.46 15.10 -2.61
C SER A 83 11.81 14.68 -2.04
N VAL A 84 11.84 14.08 -0.84
CA VAL A 84 13.07 13.52 -0.27
C VAL A 84 13.07 12.00 -0.45
N PRO A 85 14.24 11.36 -0.61
CA PRO A 85 14.33 9.92 -0.76
C PRO A 85 13.69 9.15 0.41
N ALA A 86 13.16 7.97 0.13
CA ALA A 86 12.41 7.17 1.10
C ALA A 86 13.23 6.73 2.33
N HIS A 87 14.56 6.67 2.25
CA HIS A 87 15.41 6.41 3.43
C HIS A 87 15.29 7.50 4.52
N ALA A 88 14.88 8.73 4.17
CA ALA A 88 14.66 9.83 5.11
C ALA A 88 13.27 9.81 5.77
N LEU A 89 12.40 8.88 5.38
CA LEU A 89 11.09 8.67 5.99
C LEU A 89 11.19 7.79 7.24
N SER A 90 10.23 7.93 8.17
CA SER A 90 10.07 6.92 9.22
C SER A 90 9.52 5.62 8.65
N GLY A 91 9.68 4.49 9.35
CA GLY A 91 9.12 3.20 8.91
C GLY A 91 7.60 3.25 8.71
N GLY A 92 6.88 3.96 9.59
CA GLY A 92 5.44 4.18 9.44
C GLY A 92 5.07 5.05 8.24
N GLN A 93 5.91 6.03 7.88
CA GLN A 93 5.71 6.83 6.67
C GLN A 93 5.94 5.98 5.41
N ARG A 94 7.04 5.21 5.34
CA ARG A 94 7.29 4.28 4.22
C ARG A 94 6.14 3.28 4.05
N SER A 95 5.68 2.71 5.18
CA SER A 95 4.55 1.79 5.16
C SER A 95 3.30 2.44 4.57
N ARG A 96 3.00 3.71 4.83
CA ARG A 96 1.81 4.37 4.29
C ARG A 96 1.93 4.77 2.83
N VAL A 97 3.13 5.02 2.32
CA VAL A 97 3.36 5.28 0.88
C VAL A 97 3.23 3.99 0.07
N ALA A 98 3.60 2.85 0.65
CA ALA A 98 3.56 1.55 -0.01
C ALA A 98 2.19 0.83 0.05
N LEU A 99 1.17 1.47 0.65
CA LEU A 99 -0.21 0.97 0.75
C LEU A 99 -1.06 1.45 -0.43
#